data_AF-A0A380L3F3-F1
#
_entry.id   AF-A0A380L3F3-F1
#
_cell.length_a   1.000
_cell.length_b   1.000
_cell.length_c   1.000
_cell.angle_alpha   90.00
_cell.angle_beta   90.00
_cell.angle_gamma   90.00
#
_symmetry.space_group_name_H-M   'P 1'
#
loop_
_entity.id
_entity.type
_entity.pdbx_description
1 polymer ?
#
loop_
_entity_poly.entity_id
_entity_poly.type
_entity_poly.pdbx_seq_one_letter_code
_entity_poly.pdbx_strand_id
1 'polypeptide(L)'
;MTKQCHHHFLVNQEKSEKHVFRKSKKYRTLCSVAIGTMVTAIVAWGGAVAQADEVTTPQDNIIQRTENPATNLPQAQPAPVVEQTKSLASTGQTDGAITVTVPHDTVTQAVNQAKAEGVKTVQDQSMDLGNTTSASETNQQLAKAEADVAKQAEEITQITDTYKADKATHEQDKTRAEKGNAALEASHKEATQAGNGLNSSVDTKVSEVKTQDKFADVTVTTQTVSSGDGSTVPGYRDYMSSVATIDQRNKDNLSEYVIKKKAADVIVAKNLATQKENETGLAKAKTDNEAIDKRNQAGQKAIDDENKAGKAAVDEYNNNQQKLATDRADEIAAITKRNKEKEEAAKKENEAIDAYNAKEMNRYKRDLAEISKGEEGYVSEALAQALNLNNEEPQAKHGANTRNPDRIIAKGNAMLGGYSNILDSTGFFVYDSFKTGETLSFTYQNLQNARFDGKRISRITYDITNLVSPTGTNAVQLVVPNDPTEGFIAYRNDGTGNWRTDKDGVPCQSQVFFGRWNASSFH
;
A
#
# COMPACT_ATOMS: atom_id res chain seq x y z
N MET A 1 -35.16 1.21 -87.31
CA MET A 1 -34.78 0.02 -88.10
C MET A 1 -34.04 -0.88 -87.12
N THR A 2 -34.44 -2.09 -86.73
CA THR A 2 -35.32 -3.10 -87.35
C THR A 2 -35.91 -3.94 -86.20
N LYS A 3 -37.17 -4.37 -86.36
CA LYS A 3 -38.08 -5.00 -85.37
C LYS A 3 -37.59 -6.40 -84.95
N GLN A 4 -37.90 -6.94 -83.77
CA GLN A 4 -39.24 -7.48 -83.44
C GLN A 4 -39.46 -7.73 -81.94
N CYS A 5 -40.71 -7.53 -81.53
CA CYS A 5 -41.26 -7.49 -80.19
C CYS A 5 -41.30 -8.83 -79.46
N HIS A 6 -41.13 -8.81 -78.14
CA HIS A 6 -41.71 -9.78 -77.20
C HIS A 6 -42.56 -9.00 -76.21
N HIS A 7 -43.86 -9.32 -76.11
CA HIS A 7 -44.76 -8.75 -75.12
C HIS A 7 -44.90 -9.69 -73.92
N HIS A 8 -44.73 -9.08 -72.75
CA HIS A 8 -45.16 -9.50 -71.42
C HIS A 8 -46.70 -9.59 -71.30
N PHE A 9 -47.20 -10.55 -70.51
CA PHE A 9 -48.07 -10.41 -69.31
C PHE A 9 -48.60 -11.82 -68.95
N LEU A 10 -48.26 -12.42 -67.79
CA LEU A 10 -48.79 -12.22 -66.43
C LEU A 10 -50.24 -12.76 -66.21
N VAL A 11 -50.28 -13.80 -65.36
CA VAL A 11 -51.03 -13.88 -64.08
C VAL A 11 -52.49 -14.35 -64.02
N ASN A 12 -52.69 -15.24 -63.04
CA ASN A 12 -53.87 -15.60 -62.23
C ASN A 12 -54.98 -16.45 -62.86
N GLN A 13 -55.12 -17.67 -62.34
CA GLN A 13 -56.05 -18.12 -61.27
C GLN A 13 -57.43 -18.44 -61.86
N GLU A 14 -57.85 -19.69 -61.71
CA GLU A 14 -58.95 -20.00 -60.78
C GLU A 14 -59.04 -21.51 -60.53
N LYS A 15 -59.15 -21.84 -59.23
CA LYS A 15 -59.69 -23.11 -58.76
C LYS A 15 -61.21 -23.08 -59.02
N SER A 16 -61.75 -24.10 -59.68
CA SER A 16 -63.00 -24.70 -59.21
C SER A 16 -63.09 -26.16 -59.65
N GLU A 17 -63.41 -27.00 -58.66
CA GLU A 17 -63.76 -28.40 -58.81
C GLU A 17 -65.03 -28.55 -59.66
N LYS A 18 -65.12 -29.60 -60.49
CA LYS A 18 -66.14 -30.68 -60.42
C LYS A 18 -66.40 -31.39 -61.76
N HIS A 19 -66.47 -32.71 -61.63
CA HIS A 19 -67.17 -33.71 -62.47
C HIS A 19 -66.50 -34.32 -63.72
N VAL A 20 -66.29 -35.64 -63.57
CA VAL A 20 -66.76 -36.74 -64.43
C VAL A 20 -66.13 -36.91 -65.82
N PHE A 21 -65.64 -38.14 -66.02
CA PHE A 21 -65.44 -38.86 -67.27
C PHE A 21 -65.85 -38.15 -68.58
N ARG A 22 -64.85 -37.88 -69.42
CA ARG A 22 -65.01 -37.96 -70.88
C ARG A 22 -63.72 -38.46 -71.53
N LYS A 23 -63.74 -39.71 -72.05
CA LYS A 23 -62.73 -40.23 -72.98
C LYS A 23 -63.04 -39.75 -74.41
N SER A 24 -62.02 -39.36 -75.16
CA SER A 24 -62.00 -39.26 -76.65
C SER A 24 -60.61 -38.76 -77.07
N LYS A 25 -59.90 -39.20 -78.10
CA LYS A 25 -60.06 -40.17 -79.20
C LYS A 25 -58.66 -40.29 -79.83
N LYS A 26 -58.11 -41.50 -79.93
CA LYS A 26 -57.20 -41.98 -81.00
C LYS A 26 -56.88 -43.45 -80.69
N TYR A 27 -56.75 -44.27 -81.72
CA TYR A 27 -56.69 -45.74 -81.71
C TYR A 27 -58.06 -46.46 -81.68
N ARG A 28 -58.78 -46.29 -82.81
CA ARG A 28 -59.42 -47.38 -83.55
C ARG A 28 -58.27 -48.34 -83.96
N THR A 29 -58.28 -49.64 -83.75
CA THR A 29 -59.38 -50.60 -83.83
C THR A 29 -59.00 -51.86 -83.02
N LEU A 30 -59.92 -52.24 -82.12
CA LEU A 30 -60.38 -53.61 -81.82
C LEU A 30 -59.33 -54.59 -81.25
N CYS A 31 -59.33 -54.95 -79.96
CA CYS A 31 -60.34 -55.77 -79.25
C CYS A 31 -60.69 -57.05 -80.05
N SER A 32 -60.66 -58.26 -79.50
CA SER A 32 -60.80 -58.67 -78.11
C SER A 32 -60.78 -60.20 -78.03
N VAL A 33 -60.25 -60.73 -76.92
CA VAL A 33 -60.80 -61.85 -76.12
C VAL A 33 -60.87 -63.21 -76.85
N ALA A 34 -59.95 -64.14 -76.60
CA ALA A 34 -59.81 -65.00 -75.42
C ALA A 34 -60.89 -66.08 -75.25
N ILE A 35 -60.38 -67.27 -74.86
CA ILE A 35 -61.02 -68.43 -74.21
C ILE A 35 -61.56 -69.52 -75.14
N GLY A 36 -61.10 -70.76 -74.92
CA GLY A 36 -61.89 -71.97 -75.25
C GLY A 36 -61.09 -73.21 -75.64
N THR A 37 -60.77 -74.05 -74.64
CA THR A 37 -60.24 -75.41 -74.69
C THR A 37 -61.02 -76.41 -75.59
N MET A 38 -60.36 -77.40 -76.20
CA MET A 38 -60.60 -78.86 -76.05
C MET A 38 -59.81 -79.73 -77.07
N VAL A 39 -59.62 -80.98 -76.69
CA VAL A 39 -58.67 -82.02 -77.13
C VAL A 39 -59.32 -83.00 -78.15
N THR A 40 -58.48 -83.80 -78.84
CA THR A 40 -58.77 -85.07 -79.61
C THR A 40 -59.60 -84.91 -80.90
N ALA A 41 -59.41 -85.64 -82.01
CA ALA A 41 -59.02 -87.04 -82.20
C ALA A 41 -58.52 -87.31 -83.65
N ILE A 42 -57.72 -88.37 -83.81
CA ILE A 42 -57.34 -89.01 -85.09
C ILE A 42 -58.56 -89.65 -85.74
N VAL A 43 -58.79 -89.43 -87.03
CA VAL A 43 -59.49 -90.37 -87.92
C VAL A 43 -58.83 -90.31 -89.30
N ALA A 44 -58.00 -91.31 -89.58
CA ALA A 44 -57.75 -91.77 -90.94
C ALA A 44 -59.03 -92.39 -91.48
N TRP A 45 -59.39 -92.16 -92.75
CA TRP A 45 -60.07 -93.08 -93.70
C TRP A 45 -59.47 -92.70 -95.08
N GLY A 46 -58.93 -93.58 -95.92
CA GLY A 46 -59.20 -95.00 -96.06
C GLY A 46 -60.38 -95.23 -96.99
N GLY A 47 -60.14 -95.17 -98.30
CA GLY A 47 -61.11 -95.56 -99.33
C GLY A 47 -60.82 -94.86 -100.66
N ALA A 48 -60.86 -95.50 -101.82
CA ALA A 48 -61.02 -96.91 -102.12
C ALA A 48 -60.37 -97.17 -103.48
N VAL A 49 -59.71 -98.33 -103.59
CA VAL A 49 -59.15 -98.86 -104.82
C VAL A 49 -60.33 -99.27 -105.69
N ALA A 50 -60.54 -98.57 -106.82
CA ALA A 50 -61.52 -99.00 -107.80
C ALA A 50 -60.95 -100.20 -108.56
N GLN A 51 -61.47 -101.37 -108.21
CA GLN A 51 -61.39 -102.61 -108.99
C GLN A 51 -61.90 -102.32 -110.41
N ALA A 52 -61.13 -102.72 -111.41
CA ALA A 52 -61.59 -102.72 -112.80
C ALA A 52 -62.64 -103.82 -112.93
N ASP A 53 -63.90 -103.41 -113.01
CA ASP A 53 -65.04 -104.27 -113.30
C ASP A 53 -65.01 -104.57 -114.81
N GLU A 54 -64.58 -105.77 -115.19
CA GLU A 54 -64.65 -106.28 -116.56
C GLU A 54 -66.11 -106.53 -116.93
N VAL A 55 -66.79 -105.48 -117.40
CA VAL A 55 -68.13 -105.61 -118.00
C VAL A 55 -67.99 -106.30 -119.35
N THR A 56 -68.08 -107.64 -119.31
CA THR A 56 -68.32 -108.48 -120.48
C THR A 56 -69.82 -108.47 -120.76
N THR A 57 -70.29 -107.52 -121.57
CA THR A 57 -71.63 -107.58 -122.16
C THR A 57 -71.52 -107.92 -123.65
N PRO A 58 -72.22 -108.95 -124.14
CA PRO A 58 -72.15 -109.38 -125.52
C PRO A 58 -72.82 -108.33 -126.41
N GLN A 59 -72.02 -107.56 -127.13
CA GLN A 59 -72.54 -106.58 -128.08
C GLN A 59 -72.78 -107.27 -129.41
N ASP A 60 -74.06 -107.31 -129.80
CA ASP A 60 -74.55 -107.73 -131.11
C ASP A 60 -73.61 -107.30 -132.24
N ASN A 61 -73.24 -108.25 -133.10
CA ASN A 61 -72.45 -108.03 -134.31
C ASN A 61 -73.25 -107.18 -135.32
N ILE A 62 -73.34 -105.87 -135.08
CA ILE A 62 -73.70 -104.88 -136.09
C ILE A 62 -72.42 -104.17 -136.49
N ILE A 63 -71.78 -104.65 -137.57
CA ILE A 63 -70.58 -104.03 -138.15
C ILE A 63 -70.97 -102.65 -138.72
N GLN A 64 -70.79 -101.58 -137.94
CA GLN A 64 -70.88 -100.20 -138.45
C GLN A 64 -69.71 -99.94 -139.41
N ARG A 65 -70.01 -99.82 -140.69
CA ARG A 65 -69.05 -99.42 -141.73
C ARG A 65 -69.14 -97.91 -141.97
N THR A 66 -68.01 -97.27 -142.23
CA THR A 66 -68.00 -95.86 -142.65
C THR A 66 -68.58 -95.72 -144.07
N GLU A 67 -69.10 -94.56 -144.47
CA GLU A 67 -69.58 -94.31 -145.85
C GLU A 67 -68.47 -94.37 -146.92
N ASN A 68 -67.19 -94.46 -146.50
CA ASN A 68 -66.05 -94.64 -147.38
C ASN A 68 -66.00 -96.09 -147.93
N PRO A 69 -65.98 -96.32 -149.26
CA PRO A 69 -66.00 -97.66 -149.87
C PRO A 69 -64.64 -98.39 -149.80
N ALA A 70 -64.04 -98.47 -148.61
CA ALA A 70 -62.79 -99.19 -148.38
C ALA A 70 -63.02 -100.72 -148.47
N THR A 71 -62.18 -101.41 -149.24
CA THR A 71 -62.27 -102.86 -149.45
C THR A 71 -61.60 -103.68 -148.34
N ASN A 72 -60.86 -103.04 -147.43
CA ASN A 72 -60.20 -103.64 -146.26
C ASN A 72 -60.31 -102.69 -145.06
N LEU A 73 -60.43 -103.25 -143.84
CA LEU A 73 -60.69 -102.51 -142.58
C LEU A 73 -61.85 -101.48 -142.67
N PRO A 74 -63.05 -101.90 -143.10
CA PRO A 74 -64.17 -100.99 -143.33
C PRO A 74 -64.89 -100.55 -142.04
N GLN A 75 -64.48 -101.06 -140.88
CA GLN A 75 -65.12 -100.76 -139.60
C GLN A 75 -64.90 -99.29 -139.23
N ALA A 76 -65.97 -98.60 -138.81
CA ALA A 76 -65.84 -97.28 -138.22
C ALA A 76 -64.97 -97.35 -136.96
N GLN A 77 -64.26 -96.26 -136.65
CA GLN A 77 -63.50 -96.15 -135.40
C GLN A 77 -64.46 -96.46 -134.23
N PRO A 78 -64.14 -97.44 -133.37
CA PRO A 78 -65.02 -97.78 -132.26
C PRO A 78 -65.18 -96.58 -131.32
N ALA A 79 -66.34 -96.48 -130.67
CA ALA A 79 -66.57 -95.44 -129.67
C ALA A 79 -65.44 -95.46 -128.62
N PRO A 80 -64.91 -94.29 -128.19
CA PRO A 80 -63.84 -94.25 -127.20
C PRO A 80 -64.19 -95.05 -125.94
N VAL A 81 -63.25 -95.82 -125.41
CA VAL A 81 -63.47 -96.59 -124.17
C VAL A 81 -63.76 -95.65 -123.00
N VAL A 82 -64.49 -96.13 -121.99
CA VAL A 82 -64.95 -95.29 -120.86
C VAL A 82 -63.78 -94.65 -120.13
N GLU A 83 -62.67 -95.36 -119.95
CA GLU A 83 -61.42 -94.88 -119.34
C GLU A 83 -60.77 -93.77 -120.18
N GLN A 84 -60.76 -93.92 -121.50
CA GLN A 84 -60.21 -92.92 -122.41
C GLN A 84 -61.11 -91.67 -122.43
N THR A 85 -62.43 -91.85 -122.41
CA THR A 85 -63.41 -90.76 -122.31
C THR A 85 -63.28 -90.01 -120.98
N LYS A 86 -63.13 -90.74 -119.86
CA LYS A 86 -62.89 -90.15 -118.54
C LYS A 86 -61.53 -89.45 -118.47
N SER A 87 -60.46 -90.04 -119.01
CA SER A 87 -59.11 -89.46 -119.04
C SER A 87 -59.04 -88.19 -119.91
N LEU A 88 -59.68 -88.19 -121.09
CA LEU A 88 -59.83 -87.00 -121.93
C LEU A 88 -60.68 -85.92 -121.23
N ALA A 89 -61.77 -86.30 -120.55
CA ALA A 89 -62.59 -85.37 -119.78
C ALA A 89 -61.85 -84.78 -118.56
N SER A 90 -60.88 -85.51 -118.00
CA SER A 90 -60.00 -85.06 -116.92
C SER A 90 -58.70 -84.40 -117.40
N THR A 91 -58.50 -84.24 -118.72
CA THR A 91 -57.30 -83.59 -119.26
C THR A 91 -57.28 -82.12 -118.82
N GLY A 92 -56.19 -81.73 -118.15
CA GLY A 92 -56.05 -80.39 -117.56
C GLY A 92 -56.62 -80.25 -116.14
N GLN A 93 -57.19 -81.32 -115.56
CA GLN A 93 -57.51 -81.36 -114.13
C GLN A 93 -56.26 -81.71 -113.30
N THR A 94 -56.10 -81.07 -112.16
CA THR A 94 -55.00 -81.33 -111.21
C THR A 94 -55.57 -81.95 -109.93
N ASP A 95 -54.95 -83.02 -109.45
CA ASP A 95 -55.25 -83.62 -108.14
C ASP A 95 -53.99 -83.58 -107.27
N GLY A 96 -54.05 -82.86 -106.15
CA GLY A 96 -52.93 -82.62 -105.25
C GLY A 96 -51.93 -81.53 -105.71
N ALA A 97 -50.96 -81.23 -104.84
CA ALA A 97 -49.86 -80.31 -105.07
C ALA A 97 -48.58 -80.80 -104.37
N ILE A 98 -47.40 -80.44 -104.89
CA ILE A 98 -46.12 -80.69 -104.22
C ILE A 98 -45.87 -79.54 -103.23
N THR A 99 -45.81 -79.85 -101.94
CA THR A 99 -45.55 -78.85 -100.89
C THR A 99 -44.07 -78.48 -100.85
N VAL A 100 -43.78 -77.18 -100.84
CA VAL A 100 -42.43 -76.62 -100.63
C VAL A 100 -42.48 -75.61 -99.50
N THR A 101 -41.53 -75.67 -98.56
CA THR A 101 -41.47 -74.80 -97.38
C THR A 101 -40.15 -74.05 -97.31
N VAL A 102 -40.19 -72.77 -96.93
CA VAL A 102 -38.99 -71.96 -96.69
C VAL A 102 -38.50 -72.14 -95.24
N PRO A 103 -37.21 -72.42 -95.01
CA PRO A 103 -36.64 -72.48 -93.67
C PRO A 103 -36.79 -71.16 -92.90
N HIS A 104 -37.12 -71.22 -91.62
CA HIS A 104 -37.38 -70.04 -90.76
C HIS A 104 -36.52 -70.02 -89.49
N ASP A 105 -35.37 -70.70 -89.49
CA ASP A 105 -34.50 -70.85 -88.31
C ASP A 105 -33.97 -69.50 -87.78
N THR A 106 -33.69 -68.55 -88.68
CA THR A 106 -33.21 -67.20 -88.34
C THR A 106 -34.26 -66.41 -87.57
N VAL A 107 -35.54 -66.51 -87.97
CA VAL A 107 -36.67 -65.90 -87.24
C VAL A 107 -36.84 -66.58 -85.89
N THR A 108 -36.76 -67.92 -85.82
CA THR A 108 -36.80 -68.66 -84.56
C THR A 108 -35.70 -68.19 -83.60
N GLN A 109 -34.48 -67.99 -84.09
CA GLN A 109 -33.35 -67.50 -83.29
C GLN A 109 -33.59 -66.07 -82.78
N ALA A 110 -34.03 -65.15 -83.65
CA ALA A 110 -34.35 -63.78 -83.27
C ALA A 110 -35.48 -63.73 -82.22
N VAL A 111 -36.53 -64.53 -82.39
CA VAL A 111 -37.63 -64.69 -81.41
C VAL A 111 -37.10 -65.19 -80.06
N ASN A 112 -36.19 -66.16 -80.05
CA ASN A 112 -35.63 -66.69 -78.80
C ASN A 112 -34.77 -65.65 -78.08
N GLN A 113 -33.98 -64.85 -78.82
CA GLN A 113 -33.22 -63.73 -78.25
C GLN A 113 -34.15 -62.66 -77.68
N ALA A 114 -35.21 -62.29 -78.42
CA ALA A 114 -36.23 -61.36 -77.97
C ALA A 114 -36.89 -61.82 -76.66
N LYS A 115 -37.32 -63.09 -76.61
CA LYS A 115 -37.90 -63.70 -75.40
C LYS A 115 -36.92 -63.70 -74.22
N ALA A 116 -35.64 -63.97 -74.46
CA ALA A 116 -34.61 -63.99 -73.42
C ALA A 116 -34.42 -62.61 -72.78
N GLU A 117 -34.57 -61.53 -73.53
CA GLU A 117 -34.51 -60.16 -73.00
C GLU A 117 -35.83 -59.75 -72.29
N GLY A 118 -36.92 -60.49 -72.53
CA GLY A 118 -38.24 -60.25 -71.96
C GLY A 118 -39.25 -59.62 -72.93
N VAL A 119 -38.93 -59.58 -74.22
CA VAL A 119 -39.84 -59.09 -75.27
C VAL A 119 -40.95 -60.12 -75.50
N LYS A 120 -42.20 -59.66 -75.48
CA LYS A 120 -43.35 -60.51 -75.79
C LYS A 120 -43.45 -60.71 -77.29
N THR A 121 -43.36 -61.96 -77.74
CA THR A 121 -43.51 -62.35 -79.15
C THR A 121 -44.85 -63.05 -79.36
N VAL A 122 -45.48 -62.81 -80.51
CA VAL A 122 -46.70 -63.51 -80.95
C VAL A 122 -46.39 -64.17 -82.29
N GLN A 123 -46.77 -65.43 -82.45
CA GLN A 123 -46.65 -66.14 -83.72
C GLN A 123 -48.02 -66.13 -84.40
N ASP A 124 -48.07 -65.60 -85.62
CA ASP A 124 -49.28 -65.56 -86.43
C ASP A 124 -49.51 -66.89 -87.18
N GLN A 125 -50.66 -67.01 -87.84
CA GLN A 125 -50.97 -68.17 -88.66
C GLN A 125 -49.99 -68.31 -89.82
N SER A 126 -49.72 -69.54 -90.25
CA SER A 126 -48.84 -69.83 -91.39
C SER A 126 -49.37 -69.17 -92.65
N MET A 127 -48.50 -68.44 -93.36
CA MET A 127 -48.82 -67.81 -94.63
C MET A 127 -48.83 -68.86 -95.75
N ASP A 128 -50.00 -69.12 -96.32
CA ASP A 128 -50.15 -69.94 -97.53
C ASP A 128 -50.00 -69.06 -98.78
N LEU A 129 -49.04 -69.40 -99.65
CA LEU A 129 -48.75 -68.67 -100.88
C LEU A 129 -49.49 -69.23 -102.11
N GLY A 130 -50.32 -70.26 -101.92
CA GLY A 130 -51.11 -70.90 -102.95
C GLY A 130 -50.32 -71.81 -103.89
N ASN A 131 -51.03 -72.37 -104.87
CA ASN A 131 -50.46 -73.31 -105.84
C ASN A 131 -49.92 -72.57 -107.08
N THR A 132 -48.74 -72.97 -107.55
CA THR A 132 -48.12 -72.46 -108.79
C THR A 132 -48.16 -73.51 -109.90
N THR A 133 -48.18 -73.11 -111.17
CA THR A 133 -48.28 -74.04 -112.31
C THR A 133 -46.95 -74.24 -113.06
N SER A 134 -45.91 -73.48 -112.68
CA SER A 134 -44.56 -73.58 -113.26
C SER A 134 -43.46 -73.36 -112.22
N ALA A 135 -42.28 -73.93 -112.47
CA ALA A 135 -41.10 -73.76 -111.61
C ALA A 135 -40.64 -72.29 -111.48
N SER A 136 -40.87 -71.46 -112.50
CA SER A 136 -40.52 -70.04 -112.46
C SER A 136 -41.40 -69.27 -111.47
N GLU A 137 -42.71 -69.54 -111.47
CA GLU A 137 -43.65 -68.98 -110.50
C GLU A 137 -43.34 -69.45 -109.08
N THR A 138 -43.00 -70.74 -108.91
CA THR A 138 -42.56 -71.28 -107.61
C THR A 138 -41.35 -70.54 -107.07
N ASN A 139 -40.30 -70.34 -107.89
CA ASN A 139 -39.09 -69.65 -107.46
C ASN A 139 -39.34 -68.18 -107.10
N GLN A 140 -40.25 -67.49 -107.80
CA GLN A 140 -40.62 -66.11 -107.43
C GLN A 140 -41.34 -66.03 -106.08
N GLN A 141 -42.20 -67.00 -105.76
CA GLN A 141 -42.87 -67.04 -104.46
C GLN A 141 -41.90 -67.43 -103.34
N LEU A 142 -40.98 -68.36 -103.58
CA LEU A 142 -39.92 -68.72 -102.63
C LEU A 142 -39.01 -67.52 -102.32
N ALA A 143 -38.57 -66.77 -103.33
CA ALA A 143 -37.74 -65.59 -103.11
C ALA A 143 -38.44 -64.50 -102.27
N LYS A 144 -39.76 -64.32 -102.45
CA LYS A 144 -40.56 -63.41 -101.62
C LYS A 144 -40.66 -63.89 -100.18
N ALA A 145 -40.88 -65.18 -99.97
CA ALA A 145 -40.93 -65.78 -98.64
C ALA A 145 -39.57 -65.72 -97.93
N GLU A 146 -38.47 -65.99 -98.62
CA GLU A 146 -37.11 -65.86 -98.07
C GLU A 146 -36.79 -64.40 -97.68
N ALA A 147 -37.16 -63.44 -98.52
CA ALA A 147 -37.00 -62.02 -98.21
C ALA A 147 -37.85 -61.59 -97.01
N ASP A 148 -39.08 -62.11 -96.89
CA ASP A 148 -39.96 -61.84 -95.75
C ASP A 148 -39.41 -62.44 -94.45
N VAL A 149 -38.92 -63.69 -94.48
CA VAL A 149 -38.25 -64.33 -93.33
C VAL A 149 -37.04 -63.52 -92.88
N ALA A 150 -36.18 -63.07 -93.82
CA ALA A 150 -35.03 -62.24 -93.51
C ALA A 150 -35.45 -60.91 -92.87
N LYS A 151 -36.49 -60.26 -93.42
CA LYS A 151 -37.04 -59.01 -92.89
C LYS A 151 -37.63 -59.16 -91.49
N GLN A 152 -38.40 -60.22 -91.25
CA GLN A 152 -38.94 -60.51 -89.91
C GLN A 152 -37.83 -60.71 -88.88
N ALA A 153 -36.77 -61.45 -89.23
CA ALA A 153 -35.63 -61.65 -88.33
C ALA A 153 -34.92 -60.32 -88.02
N GLU A 154 -34.73 -59.47 -89.02
CA GLU A 154 -34.13 -58.13 -88.86
C GLU A 154 -34.98 -57.23 -87.96
N GLU A 155 -36.28 -57.12 -88.22
CA GLU A 155 -37.19 -56.28 -87.43
C GLU A 155 -37.25 -56.74 -85.96
N ILE A 156 -37.34 -58.05 -85.72
CA ILE A 156 -37.32 -58.61 -84.35
C ILE A 156 -36.00 -58.29 -83.65
N THR A 157 -34.87 -58.42 -84.36
CA THR A 157 -33.54 -58.11 -83.82
C THR A 157 -33.44 -56.63 -83.47
N GLN A 158 -33.83 -55.72 -84.37
CA GLN A 158 -33.79 -54.27 -84.14
C GLN A 158 -34.66 -53.85 -82.94
N ILE A 159 -35.87 -54.40 -82.81
CA ILE A 159 -36.74 -54.14 -81.66
C ILE A 159 -36.10 -54.64 -80.36
N THR A 160 -35.49 -55.83 -80.40
CA THR A 160 -34.83 -56.43 -79.23
C THR A 160 -33.63 -55.60 -78.78
N ASP A 161 -32.78 -55.16 -79.71
CA ASP A 161 -31.61 -54.32 -79.42
C ASP A 161 -32.02 -52.95 -78.86
N THR A 162 -33.08 -52.34 -79.42
CA THR A 162 -33.64 -51.09 -78.91
C THR A 162 -34.15 -51.26 -77.48
N TYR A 163 -34.94 -52.30 -77.22
CA TYR A 163 -35.46 -52.59 -75.88
C TYR A 163 -34.33 -52.85 -74.87
N LYS A 164 -33.27 -53.55 -75.29
CA LYS A 164 -32.08 -53.79 -74.46
C LYS A 164 -31.37 -52.49 -74.09
N ALA A 165 -31.23 -51.56 -75.04
CA ALA A 165 -30.65 -50.24 -74.79
C ALA A 165 -31.52 -49.42 -73.83
N ASP A 166 -32.84 -49.36 -74.06
CA ASP A 166 -33.79 -48.64 -73.21
C ASP A 166 -33.79 -49.18 -71.78
N LYS A 167 -33.75 -50.51 -71.63
CA LYS A 167 -33.65 -51.18 -70.32
C LYS A 167 -32.37 -50.79 -69.57
N ALA A 168 -31.23 -50.71 -70.27
CA ALA A 168 -29.97 -50.29 -69.68
C ALA A 168 -30.00 -48.81 -69.24
N THR A 169 -30.54 -47.92 -70.07
CA THR A 169 -30.74 -46.50 -69.73
C THR A 169 -31.68 -46.34 -68.54
N HIS A 170 -32.78 -47.08 -68.50
CA HIS A 170 -33.72 -47.05 -67.38
C HIS A 170 -33.06 -47.45 -66.06
N GLU A 171 -32.28 -48.53 -66.02
CA GLU A 171 -31.56 -48.93 -64.80
C GLU A 171 -30.52 -47.87 -64.36
N GLN A 172 -29.86 -47.20 -65.31
CA GLN A 172 -28.95 -46.10 -65.02
C GLN A 172 -29.68 -44.89 -64.41
N ASP A 173 -30.80 -44.49 -65.01
CA ASP A 173 -31.60 -43.35 -64.55
C ASP A 173 -32.26 -43.64 -63.20
N LYS A 174 -32.75 -44.87 -62.99
CA LYS A 174 -33.24 -45.34 -61.69
C LYS A 174 -32.15 -45.22 -60.62
N THR A 175 -30.94 -45.74 -60.90
CA THR A 175 -29.81 -45.65 -59.98
C THR A 175 -29.42 -44.19 -59.70
N ARG A 176 -29.46 -43.31 -60.71
CA ARG A 176 -29.16 -41.88 -60.55
C ARG A 176 -30.21 -41.20 -59.67
N ALA A 177 -31.50 -41.48 -59.88
CA ALA A 177 -32.59 -40.94 -59.08
C ALA A 177 -32.52 -41.41 -57.62
N GLU A 178 -32.27 -42.71 -57.38
CA GLU A 178 -32.10 -43.26 -56.04
C GLU A 178 -30.94 -42.60 -55.29
N LYS A 179 -29.78 -42.44 -55.94
CA LYS A 179 -28.63 -41.73 -55.34
C LYS A 179 -28.92 -40.26 -55.07
N GLY A 180 -29.59 -39.57 -56.00
CA GLY A 180 -29.98 -38.17 -55.84
C GLY A 180 -30.93 -37.97 -54.65
N ASN A 181 -31.94 -38.83 -54.53
CA ASN A 181 -32.91 -38.81 -53.43
C ASN A 181 -32.23 -39.08 -52.08
N ALA A 182 -31.35 -40.08 -52.02
CA ALA A 182 -30.60 -40.39 -50.79
C ALA A 182 -29.70 -39.23 -50.34
N ALA A 183 -29.02 -38.56 -51.29
CA ALA A 183 -28.19 -37.39 -50.99
C ALA A 183 -29.04 -36.20 -50.50
N LEU A 184 -30.22 -35.99 -51.10
CA LEU A 184 -31.15 -34.94 -50.69
C LEU A 184 -31.71 -35.19 -49.28
N GLU A 185 -32.10 -36.43 -48.98
CA GLU A 185 -32.60 -36.82 -47.65
C GLU A 185 -31.53 -36.63 -46.56
N ALA A 186 -30.29 -37.06 -46.83
CA ALA A 186 -29.18 -36.86 -45.91
C ALA A 186 -28.92 -35.36 -45.64
N SER A 187 -28.87 -34.55 -46.71
CA SER A 187 -28.62 -33.11 -46.58
C SER A 187 -29.75 -32.37 -45.85
N HIS A 188 -31.01 -32.74 -46.09
CA HIS A 188 -32.15 -32.21 -45.34
C HIS A 188 -32.07 -32.56 -43.84
N LYS A 189 -31.70 -33.79 -43.51
CA LYS A 189 -31.53 -34.23 -42.11
C LYS A 189 -30.43 -33.45 -41.41
N GLU A 190 -29.26 -33.32 -42.04
CA GLU A 190 -28.13 -32.55 -41.49
C GLU A 190 -28.48 -31.07 -41.29
N ALA A 191 -29.14 -30.46 -42.28
CA ALA A 191 -29.61 -29.08 -42.17
C ALA A 191 -30.60 -28.90 -41.01
N THR A 192 -31.58 -29.79 -40.87
CA THR A 192 -32.54 -29.77 -39.77
C THR A 192 -31.83 -29.89 -38.40
N GLN A 193 -30.85 -30.78 -38.29
CA GLN A 193 -30.07 -30.95 -37.07
C GLN A 193 -29.23 -29.71 -36.75
N ALA A 194 -28.59 -29.09 -37.74
CA ALA A 194 -27.80 -27.88 -37.55
C ALA A 194 -28.66 -26.72 -37.02
N GLY A 195 -29.83 -26.49 -37.62
CA GLY A 195 -30.76 -25.44 -37.19
C GLY A 195 -31.28 -25.67 -35.76
N ASN A 196 -31.77 -26.88 -35.47
CA ASN A 196 -32.28 -27.23 -34.14
C ASN A 196 -31.18 -27.20 -33.07
N GLY A 197 -29.96 -27.63 -33.44
CA GLY A 197 -28.79 -27.60 -32.56
C GLY A 197 -28.40 -26.18 -32.18
N LEU A 198 -28.36 -25.26 -33.15
CA LEU A 198 -28.07 -23.85 -32.86
C LEU A 198 -29.14 -23.23 -31.95
N ASN A 199 -30.43 -23.43 -32.23
CA ASN A 199 -31.51 -22.90 -31.39
C ASN A 199 -31.40 -23.40 -29.94
N SER A 200 -31.18 -24.70 -29.75
CA SER A 200 -31.00 -25.29 -28.41
C SER A 200 -29.75 -24.77 -27.70
N SER A 201 -28.66 -24.54 -28.45
CA SER A 201 -27.41 -23.97 -27.94
C SER A 201 -27.62 -22.54 -27.45
N VAL A 202 -28.35 -21.72 -28.20
CA VAL A 202 -28.69 -20.34 -27.80
C VAL A 202 -29.44 -20.32 -26.48
N ASP A 203 -30.51 -21.12 -26.34
CA ASP A 203 -31.30 -21.17 -25.10
C ASP A 203 -30.46 -21.60 -23.88
N THR A 204 -29.58 -22.57 -24.09
CA THR A 204 -28.64 -23.04 -23.05
C THR A 204 -27.67 -21.93 -22.65
N LYS A 205 -27.05 -21.27 -23.63
CA LYS A 205 -26.05 -20.21 -23.38
C LYS A 205 -26.66 -18.98 -22.71
N VAL A 206 -27.89 -18.60 -23.08
CA VAL A 206 -28.63 -17.53 -22.40
C VAL A 206 -28.81 -17.86 -20.92
N SER A 207 -29.15 -19.10 -20.60
CA SER A 207 -29.35 -19.55 -19.21
C SER A 207 -28.03 -19.58 -18.43
N GLU A 208 -26.94 -20.04 -19.04
CA GLU A 208 -25.60 -20.04 -18.44
C GLU A 208 -25.12 -18.61 -18.12
N VAL A 209 -25.27 -17.68 -19.07
CA VAL A 209 -24.86 -16.28 -18.88
C VAL A 209 -25.61 -15.64 -17.71
N LYS A 210 -26.94 -15.79 -17.66
CA LYS A 210 -27.76 -15.25 -16.55
C LYS A 210 -27.46 -15.90 -15.20
N THR A 211 -26.97 -17.13 -15.19
CA THR A 211 -26.56 -17.83 -13.95
C THR A 211 -25.25 -17.27 -13.43
N GLN A 212 -24.27 -17.06 -14.32
CA GLN A 212 -22.95 -16.51 -13.97
C GLN A 212 -23.02 -15.03 -13.64
N ASP A 213 -23.90 -14.29 -14.32
CA ASP A 213 -24.12 -12.88 -14.12
C ASP A 213 -25.61 -12.56 -14.17
N LYS A 214 -26.20 -12.44 -12.97
CA LYS A 214 -27.63 -12.14 -12.79
C LYS A 214 -28.05 -10.77 -13.34
N PHE A 215 -27.09 -9.88 -13.57
CA PHE A 215 -27.32 -8.55 -14.12
C PHE A 215 -27.08 -8.49 -15.63
N ALA A 216 -26.67 -9.60 -16.25
CA ALA A 216 -26.49 -9.68 -17.69
C ALA A 216 -27.84 -9.47 -18.40
N ASP A 217 -27.88 -8.44 -19.25
CA ASP A 217 -28.98 -8.24 -20.18
C ASP A 217 -28.67 -8.98 -21.50
N VAL A 218 -29.47 -10.00 -21.80
CA VAL A 218 -29.27 -10.87 -22.96
C VAL A 218 -30.46 -10.73 -23.89
N THR A 219 -30.21 -10.16 -25.07
CA THR A 219 -31.21 -10.03 -26.13
C THR A 219 -31.07 -11.19 -27.12
N VAL A 220 -32.16 -11.93 -27.32
CA VAL A 220 -32.26 -12.98 -28.34
C VAL A 220 -33.10 -12.45 -29.51
N THR A 221 -32.57 -12.56 -30.72
CA THR A 221 -33.28 -12.14 -31.94
C THR A 221 -33.55 -13.35 -32.82
N THR A 222 -34.74 -13.40 -33.42
CA THR A 222 -35.11 -14.46 -34.35
C THR A 222 -34.74 -14.04 -35.77
N GLN A 223 -33.98 -14.90 -36.46
CA GLN A 223 -33.64 -14.74 -37.87
C GLN A 223 -34.13 -15.95 -38.66
N THR A 224 -34.88 -15.71 -39.73
CA THR A 224 -35.27 -16.76 -40.67
C THR A 224 -34.18 -16.96 -41.71
N VAL A 225 -33.74 -18.21 -41.88
CA VAL A 225 -32.75 -18.62 -42.90
C VAL A 225 -33.44 -19.62 -43.82
N SER A 226 -33.37 -19.39 -45.13
CA SER A 226 -34.00 -20.25 -46.15
C SER A 226 -32.97 -21.19 -46.78
N SER A 227 -33.36 -22.43 -47.07
CA SER A 227 -32.62 -23.38 -47.93
C SER A 227 -33.04 -23.28 -49.40
N GLY A 228 -33.62 -22.14 -49.81
CA GLY A 228 -34.24 -21.96 -51.11
C GLY A 228 -35.63 -22.60 -51.16
N ASP A 229 -35.87 -23.42 -52.19
CA ASP A 229 -37.10 -24.19 -52.38
C ASP A 229 -37.08 -25.56 -51.67
N GLY A 230 -35.97 -25.91 -51.00
CA GLY A 230 -35.79 -27.18 -50.29
C GLY A 230 -35.67 -28.41 -51.21
N SER A 231 -35.47 -28.22 -52.52
CA SER A 231 -35.45 -29.32 -53.49
C SER A 231 -34.04 -29.76 -53.90
N THR A 232 -32.99 -29.06 -53.43
CA THR A 232 -31.61 -29.28 -53.88
C THR A 232 -30.60 -29.40 -52.73
N VAL A 233 -29.58 -30.25 -52.91
CA VAL A 233 -28.47 -30.42 -51.96
C VAL A 233 -27.68 -29.11 -51.76
N PRO A 234 -27.33 -28.32 -52.80
CA PRO A 234 -26.68 -27.03 -52.60
C PRO A 234 -27.49 -26.07 -51.71
N GLY A 235 -28.82 -26.03 -51.84
CA GLY A 235 -29.67 -25.18 -51.00
C GLY A 235 -29.55 -25.49 -49.50
N TYR A 236 -29.52 -26.78 -49.14
CA TYR A 236 -29.28 -27.21 -47.75
C TYR A 236 -27.85 -26.91 -47.26
N ARG A 237 -26.84 -27.04 -48.13
CA ARG A 237 -25.46 -26.69 -47.79
C ARG A 237 -25.29 -25.19 -47.52
N ASP A 238 -25.94 -24.35 -48.32
CA ASP A 238 -25.89 -22.90 -48.16
C ASP A 238 -26.64 -22.45 -46.90
N TYR A 239 -27.76 -23.12 -46.58
CA TYR A 239 -28.44 -22.99 -45.29
C TYR A 239 -27.51 -23.34 -44.12
N MET A 240 -26.84 -24.49 -44.16
CA MET A 240 -25.91 -24.89 -43.09
C MET A 240 -24.75 -23.91 -42.91
N SER A 241 -24.20 -23.39 -44.02
CA SER A 241 -23.16 -22.35 -43.98
C SER A 241 -23.65 -21.07 -43.29
N SER A 242 -24.91 -20.69 -43.54
CA SER A 242 -25.54 -19.54 -42.90
C SER A 242 -25.75 -19.77 -41.40
N VAL A 243 -26.23 -20.95 -41.01
CA VAL A 243 -26.37 -21.37 -39.60
C VAL A 243 -25.01 -21.31 -38.88
N ALA A 244 -23.95 -21.85 -39.48
CA ALA A 244 -22.60 -21.82 -38.91
C ALA A 244 -22.06 -20.39 -38.73
N THR A 245 -22.37 -19.49 -39.68
CA THR A 245 -21.98 -18.08 -39.58
C THR A 245 -22.70 -17.38 -38.43
N ILE A 246 -23.99 -17.68 -38.22
CA ILE A 246 -24.77 -17.14 -37.10
C ILE A 246 -24.23 -17.68 -35.76
N ASP A 247 -23.94 -18.97 -35.68
CA ASP A 247 -23.34 -19.59 -34.50
C ASP A 247 -21.99 -18.94 -34.13
N GLN A 248 -21.13 -18.71 -35.12
CA GLN A 248 -19.86 -18.03 -34.90
C GLN A 248 -20.04 -16.61 -34.37
N ARG A 249 -20.96 -15.83 -34.96
CA ARG A 249 -21.28 -14.47 -34.47
C ARG A 249 -21.78 -14.50 -33.02
N ASN A 250 -22.61 -15.46 -32.66
CA ASN A 250 -23.10 -15.62 -31.29
C ASN A 250 -21.94 -15.93 -30.32
N LYS A 251 -21.00 -16.80 -30.72
CA LYS A 251 -19.80 -17.11 -29.93
C LYS A 251 -18.89 -15.90 -29.75
N ASP A 252 -18.69 -15.11 -30.81
CA ASP A 252 -17.84 -13.92 -30.77
C ASP A 252 -18.45 -12.85 -29.84
N ASN A 253 -19.76 -12.60 -29.96
CA ASN A 253 -20.49 -11.68 -29.07
C ASN A 253 -20.39 -12.10 -27.60
N LEU A 254 -20.54 -13.39 -27.32
CA LEU A 254 -20.41 -13.92 -25.96
C LEU A 254 -18.97 -13.79 -25.43
N SER A 255 -17.97 -14.07 -26.26
CA SER A 255 -16.56 -13.92 -25.91
C SER A 255 -16.23 -12.46 -25.56
N GLU A 256 -16.69 -11.52 -26.38
CA GLU A 256 -16.50 -10.08 -26.13
C GLU A 256 -17.15 -9.65 -24.81
N TYR A 257 -18.37 -10.12 -24.54
CA TYR A 257 -19.06 -9.87 -23.27
C TYR A 257 -18.23 -10.36 -22.07
N VAL A 258 -17.77 -11.61 -22.10
CA VAL A 258 -17.01 -12.22 -21.01
C VAL A 258 -15.71 -11.46 -20.74
N ILE A 259 -15.00 -11.02 -21.79
CA ILE A 259 -13.78 -10.22 -21.66
C ILE A 259 -14.08 -8.88 -20.98
N LYS A 260 -15.11 -8.16 -21.45
CA LYS A 260 -15.51 -6.87 -20.85
C LYS A 260 -15.98 -7.01 -19.41
N LYS A 261 -16.76 -8.05 -19.10
CA LYS A 261 -17.22 -8.35 -17.75
C LYS A 261 -16.06 -8.62 -16.80
N LYS A 262 -15.08 -9.43 -17.21
CA LYS A 262 -13.88 -9.71 -16.40
C LYS A 262 -13.09 -8.43 -16.10
N ALA A 263 -12.94 -7.54 -17.08
CA ALA A 263 -12.30 -6.25 -16.87
C ALA A 263 -13.10 -5.35 -15.89
N ALA A 264 -14.43 -5.31 -16.03
CA ALA A 264 -15.30 -4.58 -15.11
C ALA A 264 -15.21 -5.11 -13.67
N ASP A 265 -15.19 -6.43 -13.48
CA ASP A 265 -15.06 -7.05 -12.15
C ASP A 265 -13.73 -6.69 -11.47
N VAL A 266 -12.64 -6.63 -12.23
CA VAL A 266 -11.34 -6.16 -11.71
C VAL A 266 -11.43 -4.70 -11.25
N ILE A 267 -12.15 -3.84 -11.98
CA ILE A 267 -12.35 -2.44 -11.59
C ILE A 267 -13.21 -2.34 -10.33
N VAL A 268 -14.32 -3.09 -10.26
CA VAL A 268 -15.19 -3.12 -9.07
C VAL A 268 -14.40 -3.58 -7.84
N ALA A 269 -13.59 -4.64 -7.97
CA ALA A 269 -12.75 -5.12 -6.89
C ALA A 269 -11.71 -4.08 -6.43
N LYS A 270 -11.06 -3.38 -7.37
CA LYS A 270 -10.13 -2.28 -7.05
C LYS A 270 -10.84 -1.14 -6.33
N ASN A 271 -12.00 -0.72 -6.81
CA ASN A 271 -12.78 0.35 -6.19
C ASN A 271 -13.18 -0.01 -4.75
N LEU A 272 -13.60 -1.26 -4.52
CA LEU A 272 -13.92 -1.74 -3.17
C LEU A 272 -12.69 -1.73 -2.25
N ALA A 273 -11.52 -2.11 -2.75
CA ALA A 273 -10.27 -2.05 -1.99
C ALA A 273 -9.89 -0.60 -1.64
N THR A 274 -9.94 0.32 -2.61
CA THR A 274 -9.68 1.75 -2.39
C THR A 274 -10.69 2.36 -1.42
N GLN A 275 -11.96 1.98 -1.48
CA GLN A 275 -12.95 2.42 -0.50
C GLN A 275 -12.56 2.00 0.92
N LYS A 276 -12.14 0.75 1.12
CA LYS A 276 -11.69 0.24 2.41
C LYS A 276 -10.43 0.96 2.92
N GLU A 277 -9.49 1.27 2.03
CA GLU A 277 -8.29 2.06 2.35
C GLU A 277 -8.66 3.48 2.77
N ASN A 278 -9.59 4.13 2.05
CA ASN A 278 -10.08 5.46 2.39
C ASN A 278 -10.79 5.50 3.74
N GLU A 279 -11.65 4.51 4.03
CA GLU A 279 -12.32 4.36 5.34
C GLU A 279 -11.29 4.19 6.47
N THR A 280 -10.25 3.37 6.24
CA THR A 280 -9.15 3.17 7.18
C THR A 280 -8.33 4.47 7.40
N GLY A 281 -8.01 5.18 6.31
CA GLY A 281 -7.30 6.45 6.35
C GLY A 281 -8.08 7.53 7.10
N LEU A 282 -9.39 7.61 6.88
CA LEU A 282 -10.29 8.53 7.59
C LEU A 282 -10.33 8.23 9.10
N ALA A 283 -10.43 6.96 9.49
CA ALA A 283 -10.41 6.55 10.89
C ALA A 283 -9.08 6.90 11.58
N LYS A 284 -7.95 6.69 10.87
CA LYS A 284 -6.63 7.08 11.37
C LYS A 284 -6.51 8.58 11.53
N ALA A 285 -6.92 9.37 10.52
CA ALA A 285 -6.87 10.83 10.57
C ALA A 285 -7.71 11.38 11.74
N LYS A 286 -8.90 10.81 11.98
CA LYS A 286 -9.73 11.17 13.14
C LYS A 286 -8.99 10.92 14.47
N THR A 287 -8.37 9.74 14.61
CA THR A 287 -7.60 9.39 15.81
C THR A 287 -6.38 10.31 16.01
N ASP A 288 -5.64 10.59 14.94
CA ASP A 288 -4.48 11.48 14.98
C ASP A 288 -4.89 12.91 15.37
N ASN A 289 -6.02 13.42 14.83
CA ASN A 289 -6.56 14.73 15.16
C ASN A 289 -6.97 14.80 16.64
N GLU A 290 -7.68 13.80 17.17
CA GLU A 290 -8.02 13.73 18.60
C GLU A 290 -6.77 13.72 19.50
N ALA A 291 -5.68 13.07 19.06
CA ALA A 291 -4.41 13.07 19.77
C ALA A 291 -3.67 14.42 19.69
N ILE A 292 -3.73 15.11 18.54
CA ILE A 292 -3.20 16.47 18.37
C ILE A 292 -3.96 17.43 19.29
N ASP A 293 -5.29 17.38 19.32
CA ASP A 293 -6.10 18.25 20.18
C ASP A 293 -5.75 18.07 21.66
N LYS A 294 -5.59 16.82 22.13
CA LYS A 294 -5.13 16.54 23.50
C LYS A 294 -3.75 17.11 23.79
N ARG A 295 -2.79 16.98 22.86
CA ARG A 295 -1.45 17.56 23.02
C ARG A 295 -1.47 19.07 23.03
N ASN A 296 -2.29 19.69 22.18
CA ASN A 296 -2.45 21.14 22.14
C ASN A 296 -3.07 21.67 23.44
N GLN A 297 -4.11 21.02 23.95
CA GLN A 297 -4.70 21.36 25.26
C GLN A 297 -3.69 21.22 26.39
N ALA A 298 -2.91 20.14 26.43
CA ALA A 298 -1.87 19.93 27.43
C ALA A 298 -0.75 20.97 27.32
N GLY A 299 -0.31 21.28 26.10
CA GLY A 299 0.71 22.30 25.85
C GLY A 299 0.25 23.70 26.25
N GLN A 300 -0.98 24.08 25.91
CA GLN A 300 -1.57 25.35 26.33
C GLN A 300 -1.64 25.44 27.86
N LYS A 301 -2.11 24.38 28.53
CA LYS A 301 -2.15 24.34 29.99
C LYS A 301 -0.76 24.50 30.61
N ALA A 302 0.26 23.82 30.06
CA ALA A 302 1.63 23.93 30.57
C ALA A 302 2.18 25.37 30.43
N ILE A 303 1.94 26.01 29.29
CA ILE A 303 2.31 27.42 29.05
C ILE A 303 1.58 28.35 30.02
N ASP A 304 0.28 28.15 30.25
CA ASP A 304 -0.51 28.96 31.17
C ASP A 304 -0.02 28.80 32.62
N ASP A 305 0.29 27.57 33.05
CA ASP A 305 0.87 27.28 34.36
C ASP A 305 2.25 27.93 34.53
N GLU A 306 3.12 27.85 33.50
CA GLU A 306 4.45 28.47 33.49
C GLU A 306 4.36 30.00 33.54
N ASN A 307 3.48 30.60 32.74
CA ASN A 307 3.22 32.05 32.77
C ASN A 307 2.71 32.51 34.13
N LYS A 308 1.82 31.73 34.76
CA LYS A 308 1.31 32.02 36.10
C LYS A 308 2.42 31.95 37.15
N ALA A 309 3.26 30.92 37.09
CA ALA A 309 4.42 30.77 37.98
C ALA A 309 5.44 31.90 37.77
N GLY A 310 5.76 32.23 36.52
CA GLY A 310 6.65 33.32 36.15
C GLY A 310 6.13 34.68 36.63
N LYS A 311 4.83 34.95 36.47
CA LYS A 311 4.20 36.16 37.00
C LYS A 311 4.30 36.23 38.52
N ALA A 312 4.02 35.14 39.23
CA ALA A 312 4.14 35.09 40.69
C ALA A 312 5.59 35.35 41.16
N ALA A 313 6.59 34.77 40.48
CA ALA A 313 7.99 34.99 40.80
C ALA A 313 8.43 36.44 40.55
N VAL A 314 7.97 37.07 39.46
CA VAL A 314 8.23 38.49 39.17
C VAL A 314 7.57 39.39 40.20
N ASP A 315 6.31 39.11 40.56
CA ASP A 315 5.58 39.88 41.58
C ASP A 315 6.27 39.76 42.96
N GLU A 316 6.73 38.56 43.34
CA GLU A 316 7.51 38.35 44.57
C GLU A 316 8.85 39.09 44.53
N TYR A 317 9.59 39.00 43.42
CA TYR A 317 10.84 39.74 43.25
C TYR A 317 10.62 41.25 43.38
N ASN A 318 9.61 41.80 42.71
CA ASN A 318 9.29 43.24 42.78
C ASN A 318 8.91 43.66 44.20
N ASN A 319 8.09 42.88 44.91
CA ASN A 319 7.74 43.15 46.30
C ASN A 319 8.97 43.14 47.22
N ASN A 320 9.88 42.17 47.04
CA ASN A 320 11.13 42.10 47.79
C ASN A 320 12.05 43.30 47.50
N GLN A 321 12.17 43.72 46.24
CA GLN A 321 12.93 44.93 45.87
C GLN A 321 12.31 46.19 46.46
N GLN A 322 10.99 46.33 46.42
CA GLN A 322 10.27 47.45 47.03
C GLN A 322 10.50 47.50 48.55
N LYS A 323 10.45 46.34 49.22
CA LYS A 323 10.75 46.22 50.65
C LYS A 323 12.19 46.62 50.95
N LEU A 324 13.16 46.13 50.18
CA LEU A 324 14.57 46.49 50.33
C LEU A 324 14.80 47.98 50.14
N ALA A 325 14.15 48.60 49.15
CA ALA A 325 14.23 50.04 48.92
C ALA A 325 13.65 50.83 50.10
N THR A 326 12.55 50.37 50.68
CA THR A 326 11.91 50.96 51.87
C THR A 326 12.83 50.83 53.09
N ASP A 327 13.32 49.62 53.38
CA ASP A 327 14.22 49.33 54.50
C ASP A 327 15.50 50.20 54.41
N ARG A 328 16.07 50.38 53.21
CA ARG A 328 17.22 51.29 52.98
C ARG A 328 16.88 52.76 53.19
N ALA A 329 15.70 53.22 52.76
CA ALA A 329 15.28 54.59 52.97
C ALA A 329 15.15 54.90 54.48
N ASP A 330 14.57 53.97 55.24
CA ASP A 330 14.45 54.07 56.70
C ASP A 330 15.82 54.06 57.38
N GLU A 331 16.74 53.20 56.94
CA GLU A 331 18.11 53.14 57.46
C GLU A 331 18.88 54.46 57.19
N ILE A 332 18.78 55.00 55.98
CA ILE A 332 19.38 56.29 55.62
C ILE A 332 18.82 57.39 56.52
N ALA A 333 17.49 57.47 56.70
CA ALA A 333 16.86 58.45 57.57
C ALA A 333 17.35 58.35 59.03
N ALA A 334 17.50 57.12 59.56
CA ALA A 334 18.02 56.88 60.89
C ALA A 334 19.51 57.28 61.05
N ILE A 335 20.35 57.01 60.04
CA ILE A 335 21.76 57.44 60.01
C ILE A 335 21.85 58.96 59.97
N THR A 336 21.10 59.62 59.08
CA THR A 336 21.09 61.09 58.97
C THR A 336 20.68 61.75 60.30
N LYS A 337 19.67 61.22 60.99
CA LYS A 337 19.27 61.71 62.31
C LYS A 337 20.39 61.56 63.34
N ARG A 338 20.99 60.37 63.47
CA ARG A 338 22.09 60.12 64.40
C ARG A 338 23.30 61.00 64.14
N ASN A 339 23.65 61.23 62.88
CA ASN A 339 24.78 62.09 62.52
C ASN A 339 24.53 63.54 62.93
N LYS A 340 23.32 64.06 62.69
CA LYS A 340 22.93 65.41 63.13
C LYS A 340 22.99 65.56 64.66
N GLU A 341 22.53 64.56 65.41
CA GLU A 341 22.60 64.56 66.88
C GLU A 341 24.05 64.56 67.39
N LYS A 342 24.94 63.77 66.76
CA LYS A 342 26.37 63.75 67.10
C LYS A 342 27.07 65.07 66.79
N GLU A 343 26.75 65.70 65.66
CA GLU A 343 27.32 66.98 65.26
C GLU A 343 26.95 68.10 66.25
N GLU A 344 25.69 68.15 66.70
CA GLU A 344 25.23 69.09 67.73
C GLU A 344 25.87 68.84 69.10
N ALA A 345 26.08 67.57 69.47
CA ALA A 345 26.77 67.21 70.71
C ALA A 345 28.25 67.66 70.69
N ALA A 346 28.96 67.41 69.60
CA ALA A 346 30.36 67.81 69.43
C ALA A 346 30.52 69.35 69.47
N LYS A 347 29.58 70.09 68.87
CA LYS A 347 29.59 71.56 68.91
C LYS A 347 29.49 72.10 70.33
N LYS A 348 28.59 71.55 71.16
CA LYS A 348 28.44 71.96 72.57
C LYS A 348 29.68 71.68 73.42
N GLU A 349 30.35 70.55 73.17
CA GLU A 349 31.56 70.17 73.90
C GLU A 349 32.73 71.12 73.57
N ASN A 350 32.91 71.47 72.29
CA ASN A 350 33.93 72.43 71.87
C ASN A 350 33.71 73.84 72.47
N GLU A 351 32.47 74.33 72.47
CA GLU A 351 32.13 75.63 73.08
C GLU A 351 32.46 75.66 74.60
N ALA A 352 32.31 74.53 75.30
CA ALA A 352 32.64 74.43 76.71
C ALA A 352 34.16 74.46 76.99
N ILE A 353 34.96 73.81 76.13
CA ILE A 353 36.43 73.78 76.24
C ILE A 353 37.01 75.18 76.02
N ASP A 354 36.53 75.91 75.01
CA ASP A 354 37.01 77.26 74.69
C ASP A 354 36.75 78.25 75.85
N ALA A 355 35.56 78.15 76.48
CA ALA A 355 35.21 78.98 77.63
C ALA A 355 36.09 78.71 78.87
N TYR A 356 36.52 77.46 79.08
CA TYR A 356 37.42 77.08 80.17
C TYR A 356 38.83 77.65 79.95
N ASN A 357 39.39 77.48 78.75
CA ASN A 357 40.75 77.94 78.43
C ASN A 357 40.92 79.46 78.58
N ALA A 358 39.89 80.24 78.23
CA ALA A 358 39.91 81.71 78.37
C ALA A 358 39.99 82.18 79.84
N LYS A 359 39.42 81.42 80.80
CA LYS A 359 39.44 81.79 82.22
C LYS A 359 40.81 81.61 82.85
N GLU A 360 41.50 80.50 82.57
CA GLU A 360 42.80 80.20 83.18
C GLU A 360 43.91 81.15 82.72
N MET A 361 43.92 81.54 81.44
CA MET A 361 44.88 82.50 80.92
C MET A 361 44.82 83.87 81.62
N ASN A 362 43.63 84.29 82.06
CA ASN A 362 43.46 85.56 82.78
C ASN A 362 43.93 85.49 84.23
N ARG A 363 43.97 84.29 84.84
CA ARG A 363 44.52 84.08 86.17
C ARG A 363 46.05 84.17 86.15
N TYR A 364 46.68 83.48 85.20
CA TYR A 364 48.15 83.44 85.05
C TYR A 364 48.79 84.83 84.87
N LYS A 365 48.16 85.72 84.09
CA LYS A 365 48.68 87.09 83.87
C LYS A 365 48.67 87.98 85.12
N ARG A 366 47.79 87.68 86.09
CA ARG A 366 47.63 88.50 87.29
C ARG A 366 48.74 88.23 88.30
N ASP A 367 49.04 86.97 88.53
CA ASP A 367 50.01 86.51 89.53
C ASP A 367 51.47 86.90 89.13
N LEU A 368 51.76 86.94 87.82
CA LEU A 368 53.05 87.40 87.28
C LEU A 368 53.36 88.88 87.57
N ALA A 369 52.33 89.72 87.69
CA ALA A 369 52.50 91.16 87.95
C ALA A 369 52.79 91.47 89.44
N GLU A 370 52.51 90.53 90.35
CA GLU A 370 52.73 90.71 91.79
C GLU A 370 54.17 90.39 92.22
N ILE A 371 54.82 89.44 91.55
CA ILE A 371 56.15 88.91 91.91
C ILE A 371 57.30 89.87 91.52
N SER A 372 57.11 90.80 90.58
CA SER A 372 58.16 91.68 90.06
C SER A 372 58.50 92.89 90.94
N LYS A 373 58.14 92.89 92.23
CA LYS A 373 58.29 94.05 93.15
C LYS A 373 59.61 94.11 93.95
N GLY A 374 60.45 93.07 93.90
CA GLY A 374 61.88 93.16 94.25
C GLY A 374 62.23 93.39 95.74
N GLU A 375 61.45 92.86 96.68
CA GLU A 375 61.72 92.94 98.12
C GLU A 375 62.58 91.76 98.64
N GLU A 376 63.15 91.89 99.84
CA GLU A 376 63.98 90.85 100.50
C GLU A 376 63.16 89.57 100.72
N GLY A 377 63.59 88.44 100.14
CA GLY A 377 62.85 87.16 100.14
C GLY A 377 62.24 86.74 98.79
N TYR A 378 62.26 87.61 97.76
CA TYR A 378 61.87 87.25 96.39
C TYR A 378 63.07 86.75 95.57
N VAL A 379 62.85 85.77 94.69
CA VAL A 379 63.89 85.21 93.80
C VAL A 379 64.44 86.28 92.86
N SER A 380 65.76 86.29 92.64
CA SER A 380 66.46 87.29 91.80
C SER A 380 66.04 87.25 90.32
N GLU A 381 65.28 86.24 89.91
CA GLU A 381 64.67 86.09 88.59
C GLU A 381 63.27 85.49 88.76
N ALA A 382 62.23 86.20 88.32
CA ALA A 382 60.83 85.81 88.53
C ALA A 382 60.45 84.60 87.66
N LEU A 383 60.67 83.40 88.19
CA LEU A 383 60.29 82.14 87.57
C LEU A 383 59.16 81.49 88.38
N ALA A 384 58.10 81.05 87.69
CA ALA A 384 57.06 80.25 88.32
C ALA A 384 57.65 78.89 88.73
N GLN A 385 57.50 78.52 90.01
CA GLN A 385 57.95 77.23 90.52
C GLN A 385 57.08 76.11 89.93
N ALA A 386 57.55 75.50 88.84
CA ALA A 386 56.83 74.40 88.20
C ALA A 386 56.85 73.12 89.05
N LEU A 387 57.90 72.89 89.84
CA LEU A 387 58.06 71.71 90.70
C LEU A 387 57.59 71.99 92.13
N ASN A 388 56.51 71.36 92.58
CA ASN A 388 56.06 71.43 93.97
C ASN A 388 56.49 70.17 94.73
N LEU A 389 57.51 70.31 95.58
CA LEU A 389 57.99 69.34 96.57
C LEU A 389 58.06 69.96 97.99
N ASN A 390 57.37 71.08 98.21
CA ASN A 390 57.45 71.82 99.48
C ASN A 390 56.50 71.28 100.54
N ASN A 391 55.55 70.44 100.14
CA ASN A 391 54.61 69.80 101.06
C ASN A 391 55.14 68.39 101.38
N GLU A 392 55.18 68.08 102.67
CA GLU A 392 55.51 66.77 103.20
C GLU A 392 54.67 65.67 102.52
N GLU A 393 55.27 64.50 102.36
CA GLU A 393 54.66 63.27 101.86
C GLU A 393 54.77 62.16 102.92
N PRO A 394 54.25 62.33 104.15
CA PRO A 394 54.46 61.40 105.27
C PRO A 394 53.79 60.03 105.04
N GLN A 395 52.83 59.99 104.11
CA GLN A 395 52.17 58.77 103.65
C GLN A 395 52.90 58.05 102.50
N ALA A 396 53.96 58.65 101.96
CA ALA A 396 54.79 57.98 100.96
C ALA A 396 55.39 56.71 101.56
N LYS A 397 55.66 55.75 100.67
CA LYS A 397 56.38 54.54 101.03
C LYS A 397 57.54 54.40 100.07
N HIS A 398 58.71 54.07 100.60
CA HIS A 398 59.87 53.75 99.79
C HIS A 398 60.18 52.26 99.80
N GLY A 399 60.53 51.74 98.64
CA GLY A 399 61.10 50.40 98.47
C GLY A 399 62.61 50.50 98.24
N ALA A 400 63.36 49.56 98.80
CA ALA A 400 64.79 49.43 98.54
C ALA A 400 65.01 48.60 97.28
N ASN A 401 65.69 49.18 96.29
CA ASN A 401 65.91 48.54 94.99
C ASN A 401 67.22 47.76 94.93
N THR A 402 68.27 48.21 95.64
CA THR A 402 69.60 47.58 95.58
C THR A 402 69.71 46.41 96.56
N ARG A 403 69.40 46.64 97.83
CA ARG A 403 69.30 45.58 98.86
C ARG A 403 68.38 45.98 99.99
N ASN A 404 67.79 44.97 100.64
CA ASN A 404 66.90 45.16 101.77
C ASN A 404 67.62 45.87 102.95
N PRO A 405 66.90 46.71 103.71
CA PRO A 405 67.44 47.30 104.92
C PRO A 405 67.74 46.22 105.94
N ASP A 406 68.78 46.46 106.74
CA ASP A 406 69.13 45.57 107.84
C ASP A 406 68.01 45.60 108.89
N ARG A 407 67.36 46.76 109.06
CA ARG A 407 66.22 46.94 109.97
C ARG A 407 65.21 47.93 109.41
N ILE A 408 63.93 47.70 109.70
CA ILE A 408 62.86 48.68 109.47
C ILE A 408 62.36 49.12 110.83
N ILE A 409 62.40 50.43 111.09
CA ILE A 409 61.99 51.00 112.37
C ILE A 409 60.88 52.03 112.16
N ALA A 410 60.03 52.21 113.18
CA ALA A 410 58.97 53.21 113.19
C ALA A 410 59.42 54.49 113.92
N LYS A 411 58.70 55.60 113.69
CA LYS A 411 58.88 56.85 114.45
C LYS A 411 58.81 56.59 115.97
N GLY A 412 59.68 57.25 116.74
CA GLY A 412 59.77 57.07 118.19
C GLY A 412 60.64 55.89 118.65
N ASN A 413 61.24 55.13 117.72
CA ASN A 413 62.23 54.13 118.09
C ASN A 413 63.46 54.81 118.73
N ALA A 414 63.92 54.28 119.86
CA ALA A 414 65.05 54.83 120.61
C ALA A 414 66.32 55.02 119.75
N MET A 415 66.50 54.22 118.69
CA MET A 415 67.64 54.32 117.77
C MET A 415 67.70 55.64 117.00
N LEU A 416 66.56 56.29 116.74
CA LEU A 416 66.52 57.59 116.07
C LEU A 416 66.95 58.74 116.98
N GLY A 417 67.03 58.52 118.31
CA GLY A 417 67.35 59.56 119.27
C GLY A 417 66.48 60.81 119.09
N GLY A 418 67.14 61.99 119.09
CA GLY A 418 66.47 63.29 118.88
C GLY A 418 65.81 63.46 117.51
N TYR A 419 66.18 62.66 116.49
CA TYR A 419 65.58 62.75 115.16
C TYR A 419 64.09 62.37 115.14
N SER A 420 63.62 61.57 116.12
CA SER A 420 62.19 61.23 116.24
C SER A 420 61.27 62.44 116.43
N ASN A 421 61.81 63.58 116.90
CA ASN A 421 61.04 64.79 117.18
C ASN A 421 61.03 65.79 116.00
N ILE A 422 61.85 65.58 114.98
CA ILE A 422 62.01 66.51 113.84
C ILE A 422 61.72 65.88 112.47
N LEU A 423 61.51 64.57 112.42
CA LEU A 423 61.11 63.85 111.21
C LEU A 423 59.66 63.40 111.34
N ASP A 424 58.86 63.69 110.32
CA ASP A 424 57.44 63.38 110.18
C ASP A 424 57.17 62.05 109.47
N SER A 425 58.19 61.45 108.85
CA SER A 425 58.14 60.06 108.39
C SER A 425 57.70 59.09 109.48
N THR A 426 56.76 58.23 109.10
CA THR A 426 56.20 57.20 109.99
C THR A 426 57.08 55.94 110.09
N GLY A 427 58.00 55.75 109.15
CA GLY A 427 58.89 54.59 109.11
C GLY A 427 60.20 54.90 108.39
N PHE A 428 61.25 54.15 108.75
CA PHE A 428 62.61 54.37 108.31
C PHE A 428 63.29 53.05 107.98
N PHE A 429 64.05 53.04 106.90
CA PHE A 429 64.97 51.96 106.55
C PHE A 429 66.33 52.24 107.14
N VAL A 430 66.89 51.25 107.82
CA VAL A 430 68.18 51.35 108.51
C VAL A 430 69.14 50.35 107.89
N TYR A 431 70.30 50.85 107.51
CA TYR A 431 71.42 50.07 107.04
C TYR A 431 72.56 50.23 108.03
N ASP A 432 72.85 49.19 108.81
CA ASP A 432 73.82 49.22 109.91
C ASP A 432 75.26 49.35 109.41
N SER A 433 75.52 48.88 108.19
CA SER A 433 76.80 49.03 107.50
C SER A 433 76.57 49.45 106.04
N PHE A 434 76.62 50.75 105.80
CA PHE A 434 76.63 51.36 104.47
C PHE A 434 78.07 51.73 104.11
N LYS A 435 78.71 50.93 103.25
CA LYS A 435 80.16 50.97 103.03
C LYS A 435 80.58 52.10 102.10
N THR A 436 81.80 52.62 102.28
CA THR A 436 82.40 53.56 101.32
C THR A 436 82.42 52.93 99.91
N GLY A 437 81.89 53.64 98.92
CA GLY A 437 81.71 53.21 97.54
C GLY A 437 80.38 52.50 97.25
N GLU A 438 79.57 52.18 98.26
CA GLU A 438 78.25 51.55 98.09
C GLU A 438 77.20 52.58 97.64
N THR A 439 76.31 52.18 96.73
CA THR A 439 75.13 52.97 96.31
C THR A 439 73.86 52.21 96.62
N LEU A 440 72.95 52.85 97.34
CA LEU A 440 71.63 52.33 97.66
C LEU A 440 70.56 53.14 96.93
N SER A 441 69.72 52.43 96.18
CA SER A 441 68.65 53.01 95.37
C SER A 441 67.29 52.80 96.04
N PHE A 442 66.48 53.84 96.09
CA PHE A 442 65.18 53.85 96.75
C PHE A 442 64.11 54.37 95.80
N THR A 443 62.93 53.76 95.80
CA THR A 443 61.79 54.21 95.01
C THR A 443 60.61 54.56 95.88
N TYR A 444 60.23 55.82 95.85
CA TYR A 444 59.12 56.41 96.58
C TYR A 444 57.87 56.38 95.72
N GLN A 445 56.80 55.83 96.30
CA GLN A 445 55.48 55.75 95.69
C GLN A 445 54.43 56.29 96.66
N ASN A 446 53.17 56.37 96.20
CA ASN A 446 52.06 56.94 96.96
C ASN A 446 52.24 58.43 97.29
N LEU A 447 52.87 59.16 96.35
CA LEU A 447 52.99 60.62 96.39
C LEU A 447 51.62 61.24 96.11
N GLN A 448 51.15 62.08 97.04
CA GLN A 448 49.85 62.73 96.95
C GLN A 448 49.99 64.21 96.62
N ASN A 449 51.05 64.84 97.13
CA ASN A 449 51.24 66.29 97.09
C ASN A 449 52.21 66.73 95.99
N ALA A 450 53.13 65.86 95.57
CA ALA A 450 54.16 66.17 94.58
C ALA A 450 53.57 66.45 93.19
N ARG A 451 53.87 67.63 92.64
CA ARG A 451 53.41 68.07 91.31
C ARG A 451 54.56 68.65 90.50
N PHE A 452 54.50 68.48 89.19
CA PHE A 452 55.28 69.31 88.27
C PHE A 452 54.40 69.81 87.13
N ASP A 453 54.35 71.13 86.94
CA ASP A 453 53.48 71.83 85.99
C ASP A 453 51.99 71.42 86.14
N GLY A 454 51.52 71.37 87.39
CA GLY A 454 50.16 70.93 87.75
C GLY A 454 49.89 69.43 87.62
N LYS A 455 50.79 68.66 86.97
CA LYS A 455 50.64 67.20 86.80
C LYS A 455 51.13 66.45 88.02
N ARG A 456 50.38 65.41 88.41
CA ARG A 456 50.75 64.51 89.51
C ARG A 456 52.04 63.76 89.22
N ILE A 457 53.02 63.93 90.11
CA ILE A 457 54.22 63.08 90.16
C ILE A 457 53.78 61.78 90.85
N SER A 458 53.92 60.66 90.14
CA SER A 458 53.46 59.36 90.67
C SER A 458 54.57 58.60 91.40
N ARG A 459 55.84 58.90 91.11
CA ARG A 459 56.99 58.15 91.59
C ARG A 459 58.28 58.97 91.53
N ILE A 460 59.12 58.84 92.55
CA ILE A 460 60.48 59.42 92.63
C ILE A 460 61.46 58.29 92.93
N THR A 461 62.63 58.31 92.30
CA THR A 461 63.73 57.39 92.60
C THR A 461 64.96 58.17 93.03
N TYR A 462 65.57 57.78 94.15
CA TYR A 462 66.81 58.33 94.69
C TYR A 462 67.91 57.27 94.71
N ASP A 463 69.09 57.65 94.22
CA ASP A 463 70.31 56.87 94.38
C ASP A 463 71.23 57.63 95.36
N ILE A 464 71.54 56.97 96.48
CA ILE A 464 72.35 57.52 97.56
C ILE A 464 73.66 56.75 97.61
N THR A 465 74.80 57.44 97.47
CA THR A 465 76.12 56.81 97.44
C THR A 465 76.97 57.26 98.63
N ASN A 466 77.52 56.35 99.43
CA ASN A 466 78.50 56.71 100.47
C ASN A 466 79.85 56.93 99.79
N LEU A 467 80.23 58.19 99.56
CA LEU A 467 81.46 58.50 98.84
C LEU A 467 82.68 58.42 99.77
N VAL A 468 82.53 58.88 101.01
CA VAL A 468 83.60 58.92 102.02
C VAL A 468 82.98 58.65 103.39
N SER A 469 83.50 57.62 104.08
CA SER A 469 83.20 57.37 105.51
C SER A 469 84.25 58.03 106.41
N PRO A 470 83.96 58.24 107.70
CA PRO A 470 84.86 58.92 108.63
C PRO A 470 86.13 58.14 108.95
N THR A 471 87.14 58.86 109.44
CA THR A 471 88.49 58.30 109.63
C THR A 471 88.45 57.13 110.62
N GLY A 472 89.04 55.99 110.24
CA GLY A 472 89.08 54.78 111.07
C GLY A 472 87.91 53.80 110.89
N THR A 473 86.94 54.10 110.01
CA THR A 473 85.89 53.15 109.57
C THR A 473 85.83 53.11 108.04
N ASN A 474 85.25 52.04 107.48
CA ASN A 474 84.91 51.95 106.05
C ASN A 474 83.39 51.89 105.80
N ALA A 475 82.58 52.20 106.82
CA ALA A 475 81.12 52.19 106.74
C ALA A 475 80.46 53.12 107.75
N VAL A 476 79.30 53.66 107.39
CA VAL A 476 78.41 54.44 108.27
C VAL A 476 77.07 53.74 108.42
N GLN A 477 76.28 54.12 109.41
CA GLN A 477 74.86 53.76 109.44
C GLN A 477 74.09 54.76 108.57
N LEU A 478 73.21 54.26 107.70
CA LEU A 478 72.30 55.08 106.91
C LEU A 478 70.86 54.84 107.36
N VAL A 479 70.13 55.91 107.61
CA VAL A 479 68.71 55.92 107.93
C VAL A 479 67.98 56.71 106.85
N VAL A 480 67.03 56.04 106.17
CA VAL A 480 66.26 56.62 105.07
C VAL A 480 64.78 56.70 105.49
N PRO A 481 64.21 57.90 105.62
CA PRO A 481 62.80 58.12 105.91
C PRO A 481 61.87 57.72 104.77
N ASN A 482 60.59 57.48 105.09
CA ASN A 482 59.54 57.20 104.10
C ASN A 482 59.15 58.42 103.28
N ASP A 483 59.30 59.61 103.84
CA ASP A 483 59.03 60.87 103.17
C ASP A 483 60.27 61.31 102.37
N PRO A 484 60.17 61.39 101.02
CA PRO A 484 61.28 61.85 100.19
C PRO A 484 61.68 63.30 100.45
N THR A 485 60.84 64.15 101.06
CA THR A 485 61.19 65.55 101.36
C THR A 485 62.10 65.69 102.58
N GLU A 486 62.24 64.63 103.38
CA GLU A 486 63.09 64.60 104.59
C GLU A 486 64.54 64.17 104.32
N GLY A 487 64.84 63.74 103.10
CA GLY A 487 66.20 63.34 102.70
C GLY A 487 66.64 62.02 103.33
N PHE A 488 67.79 62.01 103.98
CA PHE A 488 68.37 60.84 104.64
C PHE A 488 69.34 61.26 105.74
N ILE A 489 69.71 60.32 106.61
CA ILE A 489 70.62 60.54 107.73
C ILE A 489 71.75 59.53 107.63
N ALA A 490 73.01 59.98 107.66
CA ALA A 490 74.17 59.11 107.71
C ALA A 490 75.04 59.48 108.92
N TYR A 491 75.44 58.50 109.74
CA TYR A 491 76.25 58.74 110.93
C TYR A 491 77.06 57.52 111.40
N ARG A 492 78.08 57.74 112.24
CA ARG A 492 78.86 56.67 112.91
C ARG A 492 78.14 56.12 114.13
N ASN A 493 78.16 54.80 114.29
CA ASN A 493 77.50 54.09 115.40
C ASN A 493 78.39 53.69 116.57
N ASP A 494 79.70 53.94 116.51
CA ASP A 494 80.66 53.47 117.52
C ASP A 494 80.93 54.49 118.64
N GLY A 495 80.32 55.68 118.57
CA GLY A 495 80.42 56.71 119.62
C GLY A 495 81.78 57.38 119.76
N THR A 496 82.72 57.16 118.82
CA THR A 496 84.11 57.68 118.89
C THR A 496 84.39 58.88 117.98
N GLY A 497 83.36 59.46 117.35
CA GLY A 497 83.50 60.48 116.31
C GLY A 497 84.15 61.79 116.76
N ASN A 498 84.94 62.40 115.88
CA ASN A 498 85.54 63.73 116.08
C ASN A 498 85.04 64.71 115.00
N TRP A 499 84.09 65.57 115.39
CA TRP A 499 83.42 66.53 114.50
C TRP A 499 84.35 67.51 113.76
N ARG A 500 85.61 67.68 114.20
CA ARG A 500 86.58 68.57 113.53
C ARG A 500 87.36 67.91 112.40
N THR A 501 87.51 66.58 112.43
CA THR A 501 88.36 65.85 111.47
C THR A 501 87.60 64.83 110.64
N ASP A 502 86.45 64.38 111.11
CA ASP A 502 85.59 63.46 110.37
C ASP A 502 84.80 64.22 109.31
N LYS A 503 84.84 63.71 108.08
CA LYS A 503 84.04 64.21 106.96
C LYS A 503 83.25 63.06 106.37
N ASP A 504 81.94 63.29 106.23
CA ASP A 504 81.03 62.41 105.49
C ASP A 504 80.58 63.12 104.22
N GLY A 505 80.63 62.41 103.10
CA GLY A 505 80.20 62.91 101.80
C GLY A 505 79.27 61.90 101.14
N VAL A 506 78.03 62.29 100.90
CA VAL A 506 77.00 61.40 100.33
C VAL A 506 76.27 62.12 99.19
N PRO A 507 76.77 62.05 97.94
CA PRO A 507 76.05 62.59 96.78
C PRO A 507 74.73 61.85 96.54
N CYS A 508 73.73 62.58 96.05
CA CYS A 508 72.40 62.06 95.71
C CYS A 508 72.02 62.42 94.27
N GLN A 509 71.49 61.44 93.54
CA GLN A 509 70.93 61.63 92.19
C GLN A 509 69.45 61.24 92.18
N SER A 510 68.62 62.06 91.53
CA SER A 510 67.16 61.90 91.55
C SER A 510 66.53 61.91 90.16
N GLN A 511 65.53 61.04 89.93
CA GLN A 511 64.69 61.02 88.72
C GLN A 511 63.19 61.05 89.06
N VAL A 512 62.41 61.82 88.30
CA VAL A 512 60.98 62.08 88.51
C VAL A 512 60.14 61.55 87.33
N PHE A 513 59.01 60.88 87.61
CA PHE A 513 58.16 60.26 86.57
C PHE A 513 56.69 60.74 86.62
N PHE A 514 56.09 60.94 85.43
CA PHE A 514 54.70 61.36 85.23
C PHE A 514 53.81 60.23 84.70
N GLY A 515 52.53 60.22 85.08
CA GLY A 515 51.55 59.27 84.54
C GLY A 515 51.17 59.55 83.07
N ARG A 516 51.03 58.49 82.24
CA ARG A 516 50.62 58.58 80.82
C ARG A 516 49.17 59.06 80.68
N TRP A 517 48.95 60.05 79.81
CA TRP A 517 47.62 60.42 79.28
C TRP A 517 47.28 59.54 78.08
N ASN A 518 46.19 58.78 78.17
CA ASN A 518 45.59 58.05 77.04
C ASN A 518 44.62 58.99 76.30
N ALA A 519 44.97 59.41 75.08
CA ALA A 519 44.02 59.99 74.15
C ALA A 519 43.68 58.93 73.09
N SER A 520 42.50 58.35 73.20
CA SER A 520 41.91 57.46 72.20
C SER A 520 40.45 57.82 72.09
N SER A 521 40.04 58.42 70.96
CA SER A 521 38.68 58.40 70.39
C SER A 521 38.58 59.43 69.25
N PHE A 522 38.76 58.99 67.99
CA PHE A 522 38.05 59.52 66.81
C PHE A 522 38.19 58.47 65.69
N HIS A 523 37.11 57.71 65.47
CA HIS A 523 36.70 57.08 64.20
C HIS A 523 35.19 57.26 64.10
#